data_AF-A0A6J2SU23-F1
#
_entry.id   AF-A0A6J2SU23-F1
#
_cell.length_a   1.000
_cell.length_b   1.000
_cell.length_c   1.000
_cell.angle_alpha   90.00
_cell.angle_beta   90.00
_cell.angle_gamma   90.00
#
_symmetry.space_group_name_H-M   'P 1'
#
loop_
_entity.id
_entity.type
_entity.pdbx_description
1 polymer ?
#
loop_
_entity_poly.entity_id
_entity_poly.type
_entity_poly.pdbx_seq_one_letter_code
_entity_poly.pdbx_strand_id
1 'polypeptide(L)'
;MQYSWLPQERRQVRIREKPPLVISLQRYARLQANANKAAEQQRQESQKQRQLSEEQVRLGGEELLRRFAGRNLCATEQEQCRRDRLQQQQEEQLAKERAQEESIAVQREEQLRQKQRIEKAQQLLEQLRPGPRELHCAKLQSEVLRGIIAQRQLQTQFAAANEQQQALDRRIYSEQVFNGLEEAQLRQQQRSQQLGEHKRELLKSIEQRQLERNAEKAEQQELERLERQRNQLQVKQQLDKERTEQAAKVQQRRQYALASLEAAEHQRKQQQLLDKVELALCEVHNEAKARLDNLKIDLAKQRVQRRLQRNAQLAQQLAPRLHYSASEDQRRHERQLAEMRRAHSVEQQEHRQRREQSKAQRLATQQVEQQHAEAAKQQAKLEHSDDVARRLENERIHVQFKRQQRQEQLRRQHELRAQLDKQEQQRRDEQARPATNYNRLAQLECLREDARFVDYAHRLMVEAQTRGCPLQPFMRVLAQYKSANRIGAEVRVPRHLITKLTMGRRTKGDSPAAKQQSTSEEDEYNKRIAETLKKIEALVLEDAKPKDEIKNKLEEALQNSSEQA
;
A
#
# COMPACT_ATOMS: atom_id res chain seq x y z
N MET A 1 -45.82 -121.94 -88.75
CA MET A 1 -44.94 -122.96 -89.35
C MET A 1 -44.12 -123.56 -88.20
N GLN A 2 -44.54 -124.63 -87.53
CA GLN A 2 -44.47 -126.03 -88.00
C GLN A 2 -43.13 -126.27 -88.72
N TYR A 3 -42.13 -126.84 -88.04
CA TYR A 3 -41.96 -128.29 -87.88
C TYR A 3 -41.15 -128.61 -86.61
N SER A 4 -41.65 -129.61 -85.90
CA SER A 4 -41.02 -130.40 -84.85
C SER A 4 -39.90 -131.29 -85.43
N TRP A 5 -39.19 -132.00 -84.55
CA TRP A 5 -38.74 -133.41 -84.64
C TRP A 5 -37.41 -133.61 -83.87
N LEU A 6 -37.61 -134.14 -82.65
CA LEU A 6 -36.71 -134.77 -81.67
C LEU A 6 -35.86 -135.94 -82.26
N PRO A 7 -35.17 -136.77 -81.44
CA PRO A 7 -34.11 -136.53 -80.44
C PRO A 7 -32.92 -137.50 -80.67
N GLN A 8 -31.70 -137.25 -80.15
CA GLN A 8 -30.75 -138.35 -79.84
C GLN A 8 -29.53 -137.89 -79.03
N GLU A 9 -29.58 -138.23 -77.74
CA GLU A 9 -28.58 -139.05 -77.03
C GLU A 9 -27.09 -138.70 -77.05
N ARG A 10 -26.64 -138.29 -75.84
CA ARG A 10 -25.51 -138.86 -75.10
C ARG A 10 -24.34 -139.41 -75.93
N ARG A 11 -23.33 -138.56 -76.13
CA ARG A 11 -21.92 -138.98 -76.15
C ARG A 11 -21.15 -138.09 -75.19
N GLN A 12 -20.69 -138.66 -74.09
CA GLN A 12 -19.72 -138.01 -73.21
C GLN A 12 -18.46 -137.72 -74.03
N VAL A 13 -18.17 -136.45 -74.25
CA VAL A 13 -16.88 -136.03 -74.82
C VAL A 13 -15.84 -136.25 -73.73
N ARG A 14 -15.13 -137.38 -73.80
CA ARG A 14 -13.85 -137.55 -73.11
C ARG A 14 -12.92 -136.48 -73.66
N ILE A 15 -12.83 -135.35 -72.96
CA ILE A 15 -11.84 -134.32 -73.23
C ILE A 15 -10.50 -134.97 -72.91
N ARG A 16 -9.84 -135.48 -73.95
CA ARG A 16 -8.42 -135.80 -73.90
C ARG A 16 -7.72 -134.51 -73.51
N GLU A 17 -6.96 -134.54 -72.42
CA GLU A 17 -6.15 -133.41 -72.01
C GLU A 17 -5.27 -132.99 -73.19
N LYS A 18 -5.49 -131.77 -73.69
CA LYS A 18 -4.60 -131.17 -74.67
C LYS A 18 -3.23 -131.07 -73.98
N PRO A 19 -2.14 -131.51 -74.62
CA PRO A 19 -0.83 -131.40 -74.02
C PRO A 19 -0.56 -129.94 -73.61
N PRO A 20 0.17 -129.70 -72.51
CA PRO A 20 0.43 -128.37 -72.02
C PRO A 20 1.06 -127.54 -73.14
N LEU A 21 0.37 -126.47 -73.55
CA LEU A 21 0.95 -125.48 -74.44
C LEU A 21 2.00 -124.74 -73.61
N VAL A 22 3.26 -125.17 -73.71
CA VAL A 22 4.39 -124.47 -73.09
C VAL A 22 4.57 -123.17 -73.86
N ILE A 23 3.85 -122.15 -73.41
CA ILE A 23 4.03 -120.80 -73.89
C ILE A 23 5.29 -120.26 -73.21
N SER A 24 6.21 -119.69 -73.98
CA SER A 24 7.40 -119.07 -73.39
C SER A 24 6.99 -118.03 -72.34
N LEU A 25 7.78 -117.95 -71.27
CA LEU A 25 7.61 -116.99 -70.17
C LEU A 25 7.40 -115.56 -70.68
N GLN A 26 8.08 -115.22 -71.79
CA GLN A 26 7.93 -113.94 -72.48
C GLN A 26 6.52 -113.68 -73.02
N ARG A 27 5.85 -114.70 -73.57
CA ARG A 27 4.50 -114.55 -74.15
C ARG A 27 3.41 -114.57 -73.07
N TYR A 28 3.61 -115.29 -71.95
CA TYR A 28 2.76 -115.17 -70.76
C TYR A 28 2.86 -113.76 -70.13
N ALA A 29 4.08 -113.27 -69.95
CA ALA A 29 4.34 -111.92 -69.45
C ALA A 29 3.70 -110.84 -70.34
N ARG A 30 3.76 -111.00 -71.68
CA ARG A 30 3.09 -110.07 -72.61
C ARG A 30 1.56 -110.08 -72.49
N LEU A 31 0.94 -111.24 -72.28
CA LEU A 31 -0.52 -111.33 -72.08
C LEU A 31 -0.96 -110.73 -70.74
N GLN A 32 -0.21 -110.97 -69.66
CA GLN A 32 -0.46 -110.30 -68.38
C GLN A 32 -0.24 -108.78 -68.48
N ALA A 33 0.84 -108.34 -69.12
CA ALA A 33 1.11 -106.92 -69.32
C ALA A 33 -0.02 -106.25 -70.15
N ASN A 34 -0.52 -106.91 -71.20
CA ASN A 34 -1.62 -106.36 -72.00
C ASN A 34 -2.97 -106.36 -71.27
N ALA A 35 -3.26 -107.34 -70.41
CA ALA A 35 -4.46 -107.35 -69.59
C ALA A 35 -4.45 -106.23 -68.53
N ASN A 36 -3.27 -105.89 -68.00
CA ASN A 36 -3.12 -104.90 -66.94
C ASN A 36 -3.02 -103.44 -67.45
N LYS A 37 -2.81 -103.21 -68.75
CA LYS A 37 -2.69 -101.87 -69.35
C LYS A 37 -3.91 -100.98 -69.11
N ALA A 38 -5.12 -101.51 -69.19
CA ALA A 38 -6.33 -100.74 -68.96
C ALA A 38 -6.47 -100.29 -67.50
N ALA A 39 -6.08 -101.16 -66.56
CA ALA A 39 -6.08 -100.84 -65.13
C ALA A 39 -4.98 -99.83 -64.77
N GLU A 40 -3.82 -99.89 -65.43
CA GLU A 40 -2.74 -98.91 -65.27
C GLU A 40 -3.14 -97.53 -65.79
N GLN A 41 -3.82 -97.46 -66.95
CA GLN A 41 -4.32 -96.19 -67.49
C GLN A 41 -5.35 -95.53 -66.56
N GLN A 42 -6.31 -96.29 -66.02
CA GLN A 42 -7.28 -95.76 -65.04
C GLN A 42 -6.61 -95.29 -63.74
N ARG A 43 -5.56 -95.97 -63.28
CA ARG A 43 -4.76 -95.53 -62.12
C ARG A 43 -4.00 -94.24 -62.41
N GLN A 44 -3.47 -94.06 -63.61
CA GLN A 44 -2.78 -92.82 -64.00
C GLN A 44 -3.76 -91.65 -64.14
N GLU A 45 -4.95 -91.85 -64.68
CA GLU A 45 -5.97 -90.80 -64.82
C GLU A 45 -6.49 -90.34 -63.45
N SER A 46 -6.77 -91.26 -62.54
CA SER A 46 -7.19 -90.93 -61.17
C SER A 46 -6.09 -90.21 -60.37
N GLN A 47 -4.82 -90.56 -60.57
CA GLN A 47 -3.70 -89.82 -59.98
C GLN A 47 -3.57 -88.39 -60.53
N LYS A 48 -3.70 -88.21 -61.85
CA LYS A 48 -3.68 -86.87 -62.46
C LYS A 48 -4.82 -86.00 -61.94
N GLN A 49 -6.03 -86.55 -61.79
CA GLN A 49 -7.16 -85.81 -61.23
C GLN A 49 -6.93 -85.40 -59.76
N ARG A 50 -6.32 -86.27 -58.95
CA ARG A 50 -5.94 -85.94 -57.56
C ARG A 50 -4.90 -84.82 -57.51
N GLN A 51 -3.87 -84.89 -58.33
CA GLN A 51 -2.82 -83.86 -58.41
C GLN A 51 -3.42 -82.50 -58.79
N LEU A 52 -4.31 -82.46 -59.78
CA LEU A 52 -5.00 -81.22 -60.16
C LEU A 52 -5.85 -80.65 -59.01
N SER A 53 -6.53 -81.51 -58.25
CA SER A 53 -7.31 -81.06 -57.09
C SER A 53 -6.44 -80.53 -55.95
N GLU A 54 -5.29 -81.16 -55.70
CA GLU A 54 -4.33 -80.71 -54.69
C GLU A 54 -3.68 -79.39 -55.08
N GLU A 55 -3.36 -79.21 -56.37
CA GLU A 55 -2.83 -77.95 -56.90
C GLU A 55 -3.84 -76.80 -56.77
N GLN A 56 -5.13 -77.04 -57.02
CA GLN A 56 -6.17 -76.03 -56.83
C GLN A 56 -6.32 -75.61 -55.36
N VAL A 57 -6.30 -76.56 -54.43
CA VAL A 57 -6.34 -76.27 -52.99
C VAL A 57 -5.08 -75.52 -52.55
N ARG A 58 -3.92 -75.88 -53.10
CA ARG A 58 -2.66 -75.22 -52.81
C ARG A 58 -2.66 -73.77 -53.31
N LEU A 59 -3.08 -73.52 -54.55
CA LEU A 59 -3.18 -72.17 -55.11
C LEU A 59 -4.17 -71.30 -54.32
N GLY A 60 -5.33 -71.84 -53.93
CA GLY A 60 -6.27 -71.14 -53.06
C GLY A 60 -5.70 -70.83 -51.67
N GLY A 61 -4.91 -71.74 -51.10
CA GLY A 61 -4.17 -71.51 -49.85
C GLY A 61 -3.10 -70.44 -49.98
N GLU A 62 -2.35 -70.43 -51.08
CA GLU A 62 -1.32 -69.43 -51.37
C GLU A 62 -1.93 -68.03 -51.60
N GLU A 63 -3.12 -67.93 -52.20
CA GLU A 63 -3.84 -66.66 -52.36
C GLU A 63 -4.35 -66.09 -51.03
N LEU A 64 -4.88 -66.94 -50.14
CA LEU A 64 -5.25 -66.53 -48.79
C LEU A 64 -4.03 -66.08 -47.99
N LEU A 65 -2.94 -66.86 -48.05
CA LEU A 65 -1.68 -66.45 -47.46
C LEU A 65 -1.17 -65.14 -48.06
N ARG A 66 -1.28 -64.88 -49.37
CA ARG A 66 -0.92 -63.55 -49.92
C ARG A 66 -1.80 -62.40 -49.44
N ARG A 67 -3.09 -62.64 -49.22
CA ARG A 67 -4.01 -61.61 -48.70
C ARG A 67 -3.78 -61.28 -47.23
N PHE A 68 -3.27 -62.22 -46.44
CA PHE A 68 -3.08 -62.07 -44.99
C PHE A 68 -1.60 -62.00 -44.54
N ALA A 69 -0.65 -62.52 -45.32
CA ALA A 69 0.78 -62.48 -45.05
C ALA A 69 1.30 -61.07 -45.28
N GLY A 70 1.29 -60.28 -44.21
CA GLY A 70 1.86 -58.94 -44.17
C GLY A 70 0.99 -57.91 -43.47
N ARG A 71 -0.26 -58.23 -43.11
CA ARG A 71 -1.12 -57.33 -42.32
C ARG A 71 -1.52 -57.99 -41.01
N ASN A 72 -0.70 -57.80 -39.98
CA ASN A 72 -1.11 -58.02 -38.60
C ASN A 72 -2.21 -56.99 -38.28
N LEU A 73 -3.48 -57.42 -38.29
CA LEU A 73 -4.64 -56.54 -38.04
C LEU A 73 -4.70 -56.02 -36.59
N CYS A 74 -3.99 -56.67 -35.67
CA CYS A 74 -3.78 -56.18 -34.32
C CYS A 74 -2.27 -56.08 -34.07
N ALA A 75 -1.81 -54.91 -33.62
CA ALA A 75 -0.46 -54.76 -33.09
C ALA A 75 -0.30 -55.74 -31.92
N THR A 76 0.81 -56.48 -31.89
CA THR A 76 1.09 -57.41 -30.79
C THR A 76 1.17 -56.65 -29.45
N GLU A 77 0.82 -57.27 -28.32
CA GLU A 77 0.87 -56.61 -27.00
C GLU A 77 2.24 -55.97 -26.71
N GLN A 78 3.31 -56.59 -27.22
CA GLN A 78 4.68 -56.06 -27.12
C GLN A 78 4.90 -54.80 -27.96
N GLU A 79 4.29 -54.70 -29.14
CA GLU A 79 4.35 -53.50 -29.98
C GLU A 79 3.50 -52.37 -29.40
N GLN A 80 2.35 -52.69 -28.78
CA GLN A 80 1.53 -51.71 -28.05
C GLN A 80 2.28 -51.20 -26.82
N CYS A 81 2.83 -52.07 -25.97
CA CYS A 81 3.68 -51.64 -24.85
C CYS A 81 4.90 -50.82 -25.29
N ARG A 82 5.50 -51.12 -26.46
CA ARG A 82 6.59 -50.29 -27.02
C ARG A 82 6.08 -48.94 -27.49
N ARG A 83 4.93 -48.87 -28.15
CA ARG A 83 4.29 -47.62 -28.57
C ARG A 83 3.90 -46.77 -27.37
N ASP A 84 3.29 -47.36 -26.36
CA ASP A 84 2.88 -46.67 -25.13
C ASP A 84 4.10 -46.16 -24.37
N ARG A 85 5.19 -46.94 -24.29
CA ARG A 85 6.45 -46.47 -23.70
C ARG A 85 7.08 -45.32 -24.48
N LEU A 86 7.04 -45.38 -25.81
CA LEU A 86 7.55 -44.29 -26.66
C LEU A 86 6.67 -43.04 -26.53
N GLN A 87 5.36 -43.19 -26.45
CA GLN A 87 4.42 -42.09 -26.20
C GLN A 87 4.63 -41.49 -24.82
N GLN A 88 4.76 -42.31 -23.77
CA GLN A 88 5.09 -41.85 -22.42
C GLN A 88 6.43 -41.13 -22.38
N GLN A 89 7.46 -41.64 -23.05
CA GLN A 89 8.75 -40.95 -23.14
C GLN A 89 8.66 -39.62 -23.89
N GLN A 90 7.86 -39.55 -24.96
CA GLN A 90 7.62 -38.30 -25.70
C GLN A 90 6.82 -37.30 -24.85
N GLU A 91 5.78 -37.75 -24.15
CA GLU A 91 5.00 -36.92 -23.24
C GLU A 91 5.84 -36.43 -22.06
N GLU A 92 6.72 -37.26 -21.50
CA GLU A 92 7.68 -36.86 -20.47
C GLU A 92 8.68 -35.83 -20.99
N GLN A 93 9.18 -35.99 -22.21
CA GLN A 93 10.08 -35.02 -22.84
C GLN A 93 9.36 -33.69 -23.08
N LEU A 94 8.16 -33.72 -23.65
CA LEU A 94 7.33 -32.53 -23.86
C LEU A 94 6.95 -31.86 -22.54
N ALA A 95 6.65 -32.62 -21.48
CA ALA A 95 6.38 -32.10 -20.16
C ALA A 95 7.63 -31.45 -19.53
N LYS A 96 8.82 -32.04 -19.73
CA LYS A 96 10.10 -31.45 -19.30
C LYS A 96 10.41 -30.16 -20.05
N GLU A 97 10.20 -30.13 -21.36
CA GLU A 97 10.38 -28.93 -22.19
C GLU A 97 9.42 -27.81 -21.74
N ARG A 98 8.13 -28.12 -21.56
CA ARG A 98 7.14 -27.16 -21.04
C ARG A 98 7.50 -26.64 -19.65
N ALA A 99 7.91 -27.51 -18.73
CA ALA A 99 8.33 -27.10 -17.39
C ALA A 99 9.57 -26.18 -17.43
N GLN A 100 10.51 -26.42 -18.35
CA GLN A 100 11.66 -25.55 -18.56
C GLN A 100 11.24 -24.18 -19.13
N GLU A 101 10.36 -24.16 -20.13
CA GLU A 101 9.82 -22.93 -20.70
C GLU A 101 9.05 -22.10 -19.66
N GLU A 102 8.20 -22.73 -18.85
CA GLU A 102 7.49 -22.10 -17.74
C GLU A 102 8.47 -21.54 -16.70
N SER A 103 9.52 -22.31 -16.34
CA SER A 103 10.54 -21.82 -15.38
C SER A 103 11.29 -20.60 -15.90
N ILE A 104 11.62 -20.56 -17.20
CA ILE A 104 12.28 -19.43 -17.85
C ILE A 104 11.32 -18.23 -17.93
N ALA A 105 10.04 -18.46 -18.22
CA ALA A 105 9.02 -17.41 -18.23
C ALA A 105 8.84 -16.78 -16.84
N VAL A 106 8.73 -17.60 -15.79
CA VAL A 106 8.66 -17.14 -14.40
C VAL A 106 9.90 -16.34 -14.01
N GLN A 107 11.11 -16.83 -14.35
CA GLN A 107 12.35 -16.08 -14.10
C GLN A 107 12.38 -14.73 -14.81
N ARG A 108 11.91 -14.66 -16.06
CA ARG A 108 11.81 -13.39 -16.80
C ARG A 108 10.81 -12.44 -16.15
N GLU A 109 9.66 -12.92 -15.72
CA GLU A 109 8.68 -12.12 -14.99
C GLU A 109 9.23 -11.62 -13.66
N GLU A 110 9.94 -12.47 -12.91
CA GLU A 110 10.60 -12.08 -11.67
C GLU A 110 11.68 -11.03 -11.91
N GLN A 111 12.49 -11.17 -12.95
CA GLN A 111 13.48 -10.16 -13.34
C GLN A 111 12.81 -8.83 -13.71
N LEU A 112 11.69 -8.85 -14.44
CA LEU A 112 10.93 -7.64 -14.75
C LEU A 112 10.35 -7.00 -13.48
N ARG A 113 9.78 -7.79 -12.56
CA ARG A 113 9.28 -7.31 -11.26
C ARG A 113 10.42 -6.73 -10.41
N GLN A 114 11.58 -7.37 -10.39
CA GLN A 114 12.77 -6.87 -9.70
C GLN A 114 13.25 -5.56 -10.31
N LYS A 115 13.34 -5.45 -11.63
CA LYS A 115 13.67 -4.20 -12.33
C LYS A 115 12.69 -3.09 -11.98
N GLN A 116 11.38 -3.36 -12.01
CA GLN A 116 10.36 -2.39 -11.60
C GLN A 116 10.49 -1.96 -10.13
N ARG A 117 10.83 -2.90 -9.23
CA ARG A 117 11.07 -2.58 -7.81
C ARG A 117 12.32 -1.70 -7.65
N ILE A 118 13.38 -2.01 -8.38
CA ILE A 118 14.63 -1.22 -8.38
C ILE A 118 14.37 0.17 -8.95
N GLU A 119 13.66 0.28 -10.07
CA GLU A 119 13.28 1.56 -10.68
C GLU A 119 12.42 2.41 -9.74
N LYS A 120 11.40 1.80 -9.09
CA LYS A 120 10.58 2.50 -8.08
C LYS A 120 11.41 2.96 -6.88
N ALA A 121 12.34 2.12 -6.41
CA ALA A 121 13.24 2.49 -5.32
C ALA A 121 14.18 3.64 -5.74
N GLN A 122 14.72 3.61 -6.96
CA GLN A 122 15.54 4.69 -7.52
C GLN A 122 14.75 5.99 -7.64
N GLN A 123 13.53 5.96 -8.15
CA GLN A 123 12.65 7.13 -8.21
C GLN A 123 12.38 7.72 -6.82
N LEU A 124 12.14 6.86 -5.82
CA LEU A 124 11.92 7.29 -4.44
C LEU A 124 13.19 7.92 -3.86
N LEU A 125 14.36 7.34 -4.08
CA LEU A 125 15.64 7.92 -3.67
C LEU A 125 15.89 9.27 -4.33
N GLU A 126 15.57 9.41 -5.63
CA GLU A 126 15.67 10.68 -6.34
C GLU A 126 14.74 11.74 -5.75
N GLN A 127 13.51 11.39 -5.36
CA GLN A 127 12.56 12.30 -4.70
C GLN A 127 13.00 12.71 -3.28
N LEU A 128 13.67 11.82 -2.55
CA LEU A 128 14.15 12.10 -1.19
C LEU A 128 15.38 13.01 -1.14
N ARG A 129 16.05 13.25 -2.27
CA ARG A 129 17.18 14.17 -2.36
C ARG A 129 16.75 15.60 -1.99
N PRO A 130 17.67 16.41 -1.42
CA PRO A 130 17.33 17.74 -0.89
C PRO A 130 16.69 18.65 -1.93
N GLY A 131 17.24 18.73 -3.15
CA GLY A 131 16.66 19.54 -4.22
C GLY A 131 15.22 19.14 -4.59
N PRO A 132 14.96 17.92 -5.10
CA PRO A 132 13.62 17.47 -5.44
C PRO A 132 12.62 17.52 -4.27
N ARG A 133 13.09 17.28 -3.04
CA ARG A 133 12.29 17.41 -1.82
C ARG A 133 11.84 18.86 -1.59
N GLU A 134 12.74 19.83 -1.73
CA GLU A 134 12.40 21.25 -1.64
C GLU A 134 11.42 21.67 -2.74
N LEU A 135 11.57 21.16 -3.97
CA LEU A 135 10.61 21.39 -5.04
C LEU A 135 9.23 20.81 -4.73
N HIS A 136 9.16 19.64 -4.10
CA HIS A 136 7.90 19.06 -3.66
C HIS A 136 7.27 19.89 -2.53
N CYS A 137 8.05 20.40 -1.58
CA CYS A 137 7.58 21.34 -0.58
C CYS A 137 7.05 22.63 -1.23
N ALA A 138 7.73 23.16 -2.25
CA ALA A 138 7.27 24.32 -3.02
C ALA A 138 5.95 24.03 -3.76
N LYS A 139 5.75 22.81 -4.29
CA LYS A 139 4.49 22.36 -4.86
C LYS A 139 3.35 22.48 -3.85
N LEU A 140 3.52 21.89 -2.67
CA LEU A 140 2.50 21.96 -1.62
C LEU A 140 2.24 23.40 -1.16
N GLN A 141 3.29 24.22 -1.02
CA GLN A 141 3.16 25.65 -0.70
C GLN A 141 2.37 26.40 -1.78
N SER A 142 2.60 26.10 -3.06
CA SER A 142 1.85 26.72 -4.16
C SER A 142 0.37 26.35 -4.13
N GLU A 143 0.04 25.10 -3.80
CA GLU A 143 -1.36 24.63 -3.67
C GLU A 143 -2.06 25.31 -2.49
N VAL A 144 -1.37 25.47 -1.36
CA VAL A 144 -1.88 26.23 -0.20
C VAL A 144 -2.13 27.70 -0.57
N LEU A 145 -1.18 28.34 -1.26
CA LEU A 145 -1.34 29.72 -1.70
C LEU A 145 -2.52 29.88 -2.67
N ARG A 146 -2.74 28.93 -3.59
CA ARG A 146 -3.94 28.91 -4.44
C ARG A 146 -5.21 28.86 -3.59
N GLY A 147 -5.24 28.00 -2.56
CA GLY A 147 -6.37 27.93 -1.62
C GLY A 147 -6.63 29.25 -0.89
N ILE A 148 -5.56 29.91 -0.42
CA ILE A 148 -5.65 31.23 0.25
C ILE A 148 -6.18 32.30 -0.72
N ILE A 149 -5.71 32.32 -1.97
CA ILE A 149 -6.17 33.27 -2.99
C ILE A 149 -7.68 33.06 -3.25
N ALA A 150 -8.12 31.82 -3.42
CA ALA A 150 -9.54 31.49 -3.60
C ALA A 150 -10.39 31.91 -2.38
N GLN A 151 -9.91 31.66 -1.16
CA GLN A 151 -10.58 32.11 0.06
C GLN A 151 -10.71 33.64 0.15
N ARG A 152 -9.66 34.38 -0.23
CA ARG A 152 -9.71 35.85 -0.27
C ARG A 152 -10.74 36.35 -1.28
N GLN A 153 -10.80 35.74 -2.47
CA GLN A 153 -11.82 36.07 -3.46
C GLN A 153 -13.24 35.83 -2.92
N LEU A 154 -13.47 34.70 -2.25
CA LEU A 154 -14.76 34.43 -1.61
C LEU A 154 -15.07 35.43 -0.49
N GLN A 155 -14.10 35.79 0.34
CA GLN A 155 -14.29 36.81 1.38
C GLN A 155 -14.66 38.18 0.79
N THR A 156 -14.05 38.58 -0.32
CA THR A 156 -14.44 39.83 -1.01
C THR A 156 -15.88 39.78 -1.55
N GLN A 157 -16.31 38.62 -2.06
CA GLN A 157 -17.70 38.43 -2.52
C GLN A 157 -18.68 38.47 -1.33
N PHE A 158 -18.35 37.82 -0.21
CA PHE A 158 -19.17 37.86 0.99
C PHE A 158 -19.23 39.27 1.60
N ALA A 159 -18.13 40.01 1.60
CA ALA A 159 -18.12 41.40 2.06
C ALA A 159 -19.05 42.27 1.20
N ALA A 160 -18.95 42.18 -0.13
CA ALA A 160 -19.82 42.91 -1.04
C ALA A 160 -21.31 42.53 -0.86
N ALA A 161 -21.61 41.24 -0.68
CA ALA A 161 -22.96 40.76 -0.40
C ALA A 161 -23.51 41.30 0.95
N ASN A 162 -22.67 41.32 1.99
CA ASN A 162 -23.04 41.87 3.29
C ASN A 162 -23.29 43.38 3.24
N GLU A 163 -22.47 44.13 2.48
CA GLU A 163 -22.70 45.57 2.26
C GLU A 163 -24.04 45.83 1.56
N GLN A 164 -24.39 45.02 0.56
CA GLN A 164 -25.69 45.09 -0.11
C GLN A 164 -26.83 44.79 0.87
N GLN A 165 -26.71 43.76 1.71
CA GLN A 165 -27.71 43.44 2.73
C GLN A 165 -27.88 44.58 3.74
N GLN A 166 -26.79 45.15 4.26
CA GLN A 166 -26.85 46.29 5.18
C GLN A 166 -27.51 47.52 4.54
N ALA A 167 -27.26 47.78 3.26
CA ALA A 167 -27.90 48.86 2.53
C ALA A 167 -29.43 48.64 2.42
N LEU A 168 -29.88 47.40 2.20
CA LEU A 168 -31.29 47.04 2.18
C LEU A 168 -31.92 47.18 3.57
N ASP A 169 -31.26 46.69 4.63
CA ASP A 169 -31.76 46.79 6.01
C ASP A 169 -31.91 48.25 6.44
N ARG A 170 -30.97 49.12 6.07
CA ARG A 170 -31.08 50.57 6.32
C ARG A 170 -32.29 51.18 5.63
N ARG A 171 -32.59 50.77 4.39
CA ARG A 171 -33.79 51.22 3.66
C ARG A 171 -35.05 50.78 4.37
N ILE A 172 -35.16 49.48 4.70
CA ILE A 172 -36.32 48.93 5.42
C ILE A 172 -36.52 49.63 6.76
N TYR A 173 -35.46 49.83 7.53
CA TYR A 173 -35.54 50.53 8.81
C TYR A 173 -36.00 51.97 8.64
N SER A 174 -35.45 52.70 7.65
CA SER A 174 -35.88 54.07 7.38
C SER A 174 -37.36 54.15 7.01
N GLU A 175 -37.86 53.25 6.17
CA GLU A 175 -39.28 53.15 5.81
C GLU A 175 -40.15 52.86 7.04
N GLN A 176 -39.74 51.93 7.90
CA GLN A 176 -40.46 51.64 9.14
C GLN A 176 -40.54 52.85 10.09
N VAL A 177 -39.47 53.63 10.20
CA VAL A 177 -39.44 54.85 11.03
C VAL A 177 -40.36 55.92 10.44
N PHE A 178 -40.32 56.15 9.11
CA PHE A 178 -41.22 57.09 8.46
C PHE A 178 -42.69 56.70 8.64
N ASN A 179 -43.04 55.44 8.37
CA ASN A 179 -44.39 54.92 8.57
C ASN A 179 -44.85 55.06 10.04
N GLY A 180 -43.98 54.74 11.00
CA GLY A 180 -44.28 54.90 12.42
C GLY A 180 -44.51 56.35 12.86
N LEU A 181 -43.76 57.30 12.29
CA LEU A 181 -43.96 58.74 12.53
C LEU A 181 -45.29 59.23 11.94
N GLU A 182 -45.62 58.82 10.71
CA GLU A 182 -46.89 59.16 10.06
C GLU A 182 -48.09 58.63 10.86
N GLU A 183 -48.04 57.37 11.29
CA GLU A 183 -49.08 56.79 12.14
C GLU A 183 -49.22 57.53 13.49
N ALA A 184 -48.11 57.91 14.12
CA ALA A 184 -48.13 58.63 15.38
C ALA A 184 -48.76 60.02 15.22
N GLN A 185 -48.43 60.73 14.13
CA GLN A 185 -49.05 62.01 13.80
C GLN A 185 -50.57 61.87 13.58
N LEU A 186 -51.00 60.85 12.82
CA LEU A 186 -52.43 60.57 12.61
C LEU A 186 -53.15 60.28 13.94
N ARG A 187 -52.57 59.44 14.81
CA ARG A 187 -53.16 59.16 16.14
C ARG A 187 -53.24 60.42 17.00
N GLN A 188 -52.23 61.30 16.95
CA GLN A 188 -52.24 62.57 17.69
C GLN A 188 -53.33 63.51 17.16
N GLN A 189 -53.48 63.62 15.84
CA GLN A 189 -54.55 64.41 15.22
C GLN A 189 -55.93 63.88 15.63
N GLN A 190 -56.16 62.58 15.55
CA GLN A 190 -57.42 61.95 15.97
C GLN A 190 -57.74 62.24 17.45
N ARG A 191 -56.75 62.09 18.35
CA ARG A 191 -56.93 62.44 19.78
C ARG A 191 -57.26 63.91 20.00
N SER A 192 -56.60 64.81 19.26
CA SER A 192 -56.88 66.25 19.37
C SER A 192 -58.30 66.60 18.92
N GLN A 193 -58.80 65.94 17.87
CA GLN A 193 -60.18 66.08 17.39
C GLN A 193 -61.18 65.58 18.43
N GLN A 194 -60.98 64.38 18.97
CA GLN A 194 -61.84 63.81 20.02
C GLN A 194 -61.90 64.69 21.28
N LEU A 195 -60.76 65.22 21.73
CA LEU A 195 -60.71 66.15 22.86
C LEU A 195 -61.43 67.47 22.56
N GLY A 196 -61.31 67.97 21.32
CA GLY A 196 -62.02 69.15 20.84
C GLY A 196 -63.54 68.96 20.84
N GLU A 197 -64.02 67.81 20.38
CA GLU A 197 -65.44 67.43 20.41
C GLU A 197 -65.96 67.32 21.85
N HIS A 198 -65.26 66.57 22.71
CA HIS A 198 -65.63 66.42 24.11
C HIS A 198 -65.68 67.77 24.86
N LYS A 199 -64.72 68.68 24.59
CA LYS A 199 -64.75 70.04 25.16
C LYS A 199 -66.00 70.82 24.75
N ARG A 200 -66.44 70.71 23.49
CA ARG A 200 -67.65 71.38 22.99
C ARG A 200 -68.91 70.83 23.64
N GLU A 201 -69.00 69.51 23.81
CA GLU A 201 -70.11 68.86 24.51
C GLU A 201 -70.19 69.28 25.97
N LEU A 202 -69.05 69.33 26.66
CA LEU A 202 -68.98 69.81 28.05
C LEU A 202 -69.48 71.25 28.17
N LEU A 203 -69.03 72.16 27.29
CA LEU A 203 -69.48 73.56 27.30
C LEU A 203 -71.00 73.66 27.12
N LYS A 204 -71.57 72.93 26.15
CA LYS A 204 -73.03 72.85 25.97
C LYS A 204 -73.75 72.35 27.23
N SER A 205 -73.20 71.33 27.89
CA SER A 205 -73.78 70.80 29.14
C SER A 205 -73.71 71.79 30.31
N ILE A 206 -72.70 72.68 30.33
CA ILE A 206 -72.56 73.72 31.35
C ILE A 206 -73.58 74.83 31.08
N GLU A 207 -73.74 75.24 29.82
CA GLU A 207 -74.76 76.22 29.41
C GLU A 207 -76.17 75.74 29.74
N GLN A 208 -76.50 74.48 29.44
CA GLN A 208 -77.79 73.88 29.81
C GLN A 208 -78.02 73.91 31.33
N ARG A 209 -77.03 73.51 32.13
CA ARG A 209 -77.13 73.57 33.60
C ARG A 209 -77.26 75.00 34.13
N GLN A 210 -76.69 76.00 33.46
CA GLN A 210 -76.86 77.40 33.84
C GLN A 210 -78.29 77.87 33.55
N LEU A 211 -78.88 77.46 32.43
CA LEU A 211 -80.28 77.75 32.10
C LEU A 211 -81.23 77.11 33.11
N GLU A 212 -81.01 75.85 33.48
CA GLU A 212 -81.79 75.15 34.51
C GLU A 212 -81.74 75.87 35.86
N ARG A 213 -80.54 76.24 36.34
CA ARG A 213 -80.39 77.01 37.59
C ARG A 213 -81.08 78.36 37.56
N ASN A 214 -81.10 79.04 36.41
CA ASN A 214 -81.78 80.32 36.27
C ASN A 214 -83.31 80.14 36.30
N ALA A 215 -83.81 79.06 35.71
CA ALA A 215 -85.23 78.69 35.79
C ALA A 215 -85.63 78.34 37.24
N GLU A 216 -84.85 77.51 37.93
CA GLU A 216 -85.08 77.18 39.35
C GLU A 216 -85.08 78.43 40.24
N LYS A 217 -84.15 79.37 40.02
CA LYS A 217 -84.12 80.65 40.76
C LYS A 217 -85.37 81.49 40.50
N ALA A 218 -85.88 81.50 39.27
CA ALA A 218 -87.10 82.23 38.93
C ALA A 218 -88.32 81.59 39.62
N GLU A 219 -88.43 80.26 39.61
CA GLU A 219 -89.47 79.52 40.33
C GLU A 219 -89.41 79.78 41.84
N GLN A 220 -88.21 79.78 42.44
CA GLN A 220 -88.02 80.11 43.85
C GLN A 220 -88.48 81.53 44.18
N GLN A 221 -88.19 82.53 43.33
CA GLN A 221 -88.65 83.90 43.53
C GLN A 221 -90.18 84.04 43.46
N GLU A 222 -90.84 83.29 42.58
CA GLU A 222 -92.30 83.25 42.50
C GLU A 222 -92.92 82.56 43.72
N LEU A 223 -92.33 81.46 44.19
CA LEU A 223 -92.74 80.81 45.44
C LEU A 223 -92.56 81.75 46.65
N GLU A 224 -91.42 82.44 46.77
CA GLU A 224 -91.19 83.42 47.83
C GLU A 224 -92.23 84.56 47.80
N ARG A 225 -92.65 85.01 46.62
CA ARG A 225 -93.71 86.03 46.49
C ARG A 225 -95.04 85.50 47.02
N LEU A 226 -95.42 84.28 46.64
CA LEU A 226 -96.64 83.63 47.11
C LEU A 226 -96.59 83.36 48.63
N GLU A 227 -95.43 82.97 49.16
CA GLU A 227 -95.21 82.80 50.60
C GLU A 227 -95.31 84.13 51.34
N ARG A 228 -94.73 85.22 50.84
CA ARG A 228 -94.88 86.55 51.45
C ARG A 228 -96.35 86.98 51.52
N GLN A 229 -97.14 86.71 50.48
CA GLN A 229 -98.57 86.98 50.49
C GLN A 229 -99.31 86.13 51.53
N ARG A 230 -99.02 84.83 51.62
CA ARG A 230 -99.58 83.94 52.66
C ARG A 230 -99.16 84.38 54.07
N ASN A 231 -97.89 84.71 54.26
CA ASN A 231 -97.34 85.14 55.55
C ASN A 231 -97.95 86.47 55.99
N GLN A 232 -98.18 87.42 55.08
CA GLN A 232 -98.89 88.66 55.43
C GLN A 232 -100.32 88.39 55.92
N LEU A 233 -101.02 87.43 55.30
CA LEU A 233 -102.35 87.02 55.75
C LEU A 233 -102.29 86.28 57.10
N GLN A 234 -101.31 85.40 57.30
CA GLN A 234 -101.10 84.69 58.56
C GLN A 234 -100.67 85.61 59.70
N VAL A 235 -99.77 86.56 59.46
CA VAL A 235 -99.34 87.54 60.47
C VAL A 235 -100.52 88.40 60.92
N LYS A 236 -101.42 88.79 60.02
CA LYS A 236 -102.67 89.47 60.42
C LYS A 236 -103.49 88.59 61.38
N GLN A 237 -103.69 87.32 61.04
CA GLN A 237 -104.40 86.37 61.91
C GLN A 237 -103.64 86.09 63.22
N GLN A 238 -102.31 86.06 63.19
CA GLN A 238 -101.47 85.84 64.36
C GLN A 238 -101.46 87.06 65.28
N LEU A 239 -101.48 88.29 64.77
CA LEU A 239 -101.63 89.48 65.62
C LEU A 239 -102.96 89.45 66.37
N ASP A 240 -104.02 88.99 65.71
CA ASP A 240 -105.32 88.80 66.37
C ASP A 240 -105.25 87.70 67.45
N LYS A 241 -104.51 86.60 67.20
CA LYS A 241 -104.26 85.53 68.19
C LYS A 241 -103.29 85.94 69.31
N GLU A 242 -102.23 86.68 69.03
CA GLU A 242 -101.24 87.12 70.03
C GLU A 242 -101.85 88.12 71.00
N ARG A 243 -102.79 88.95 70.54
CA ARG A 243 -103.64 89.74 71.45
C ARG A 243 -104.38 88.83 72.44
N THR A 244 -104.79 87.63 72.02
CA THR A 244 -105.40 86.63 72.92
C THR A 244 -104.38 85.85 73.77
N GLU A 245 -103.19 85.50 73.24
CA GLU A 245 -102.17 84.72 73.94
C GLU A 245 -101.29 85.54 74.90
N GLN A 246 -101.06 86.82 74.64
CA GLN A 246 -100.35 87.70 75.57
C GLN A 246 -101.14 87.84 76.88
N ALA A 247 -102.48 87.75 76.81
CA ALA A 247 -103.31 87.61 78.00
C ALA A 247 -103.03 86.30 78.78
N ALA A 248 -102.50 85.25 78.13
CA ALA A 248 -102.20 83.93 78.73
C ALA A 248 -100.73 83.74 79.16
N LYS A 249 -99.74 84.22 78.39
CA LYS A 249 -98.29 83.98 78.64
C LYS A 249 -97.72 84.67 79.88
N VAL A 250 -98.35 85.74 80.35
CA VAL A 250 -98.07 86.31 81.68
C VAL A 250 -98.18 85.23 82.78
N GLN A 251 -98.99 84.19 82.57
CA GLN A 251 -99.20 83.13 83.54
C GLN A 251 -98.06 82.07 83.60
N GLN A 252 -97.23 81.87 82.56
CA GLN A 252 -96.29 80.72 82.46
C GLN A 252 -94.81 81.01 82.77
N ARG A 253 -94.28 82.20 82.50
CA ARG A 253 -92.83 82.52 82.63
C ARG A 253 -92.23 82.31 84.03
N ARG A 254 -93.10 82.14 85.03
CA ARG A 254 -92.75 81.86 86.41
C ARG A 254 -92.05 80.50 86.63
N GLN A 255 -92.03 79.59 85.65
CA GLN A 255 -91.70 78.16 85.90
C GLN A 255 -90.28 77.66 85.51
N TYR A 256 -89.52 78.29 84.57
CA TYR A 256 -88.45 77.56 83.83
C TYR A 256 -86.98 77.84 84.19
N ALA A 257 -86.64 78.85 84.99
CA ALA A 257 -85.26 79.31 85.17
C ALA A 257 -84.30 78.34 85.92
N LEU A 258 -84.67 77.09 86.15
CA LEU A 258 -84.05 76.22 87.16
C LEU A 258 -83.06 75.15 86.64
N ALA A 259 -82.91 74.91 85.33
CA ALA A 259 -82.32 73.66 84.80
C ALA A 259 -80.87 73.68 84.21
N SER A 260 -80.13 74.79 84.18
CA SER A 260 -79.00 74.96 83.24
C SER A 260 -77.56 74.68 83.72
N LEU A 261 -77.33 74.16 84.92
CA LEU A 261 -76.01 74.25 85.57
C LEU A 261 -75.07 73.02 85.47
N GLU A 262 -75.41 71.92 84.79
CA GLU A 262 -74.80 70.59 85.09
C GLU A 262 -73.74 70.00 84.12
N ALA A 263 -73.43 70.57 82.94
CA ALA A 263 -72.87 69.78 81.81
C ALA A 263 -71.33 69.78 81.50
N ALA A 264 -70.44 70.43 82.24
CA ALA A 264 -69.12 70.87 81.69
C ALA A 264 -67.85 69.98 81.86
N GLU A 265 -67.85 68.80 82.51
CA GLU A 265 -66.61 68.24 83.12
C GLU A 265 -65.78 67.13 82.39
N HIS A 266 -66.19 66.54 81.24
CA HIS A 266 -65.71 65.19 80.85
C HIS A 266 -64.47 64.97 79.92
N GLN A 267 -63.79 65.96 79.30
CA GLN A 267 -62.99 65.76 78.06
C GLN A 267 -61.46 65.39 78.10
N ARG A 268 -60.77 65.29 79.24
CA ARG A 268 -59.27 65.38 79.30
C ARG A 268 -58.36 64.13 79.06
N LYS A 269 -58.82 62.93 78.65
CA LYS A 269 -58.10 61.64 78.94
C LYS A 269 -57.24 60.87 77.88
N GLN A 270 -57.15 61.17 76.58
CA GLN A 270 -56.79 60.12 75.57
C GLN A 270 -55.36 60.07 74.91
N GLN A 271 -54.42 61.00 75.16
CA GLN A 271 -53.24 61.20 74.29
C GLN A 271 -51.99 60.26 74.47
N GLN A 272 -51.97 59.26 75.35
CA GLN A 272 -50.72 58.60 75.84
C GLN A 272 -50.22 57.31 75.12
N LEU A 273 -50.81 56.84 74.01
CA LEU A 273 -50.63 55.44 73.55
C LEU A 273 -49.60 55.14 72.43
N LEU A 274 -49.01 56.14 71.77
CA LEU A 274 -48.39 55.93 70.44
C LEU A 274 -46.90 55.50 70.41
N ASP A 275 -46.10 55.71 71.46
CA ASP A 275 -44.62 55.67 71.38
C ASP A 275 -43.93 54.28 71.37
N LYS A 276 -44.67 53.15 71.47
CA LYS A 276 -44.08 51.83 71.78
C LYS A 276 -43.59 50.98 70.59
N VAL A 277 -43.80 51.40 69.34
CA VAL A 277 -43.71 50.51 68.16
C VAL A 277 -42.32 50.41 67.52
N GLU A 278 -41.41 51.37 67.74
CA GLU A 278 -40.23 51.56 66.87
C GLU A 278 -39.00 50.66 67.17
N LEU A 279 -38.87 50.07 68.37
CA LEU A 279 -37.64 49.38 68.81
C LEU A 279 -37.36 48.00 68.17
N ALA A 280 -38.35 47.34 67.55
CA ALA A 280 -38.26 45.93 67.16
C ALA A 280 -37.48 45.63 65.86
N LEU A 281 -37.14 46.64 65.03
CA LEU A 281 -36.65 46.40 63.66
C LEU A 281 -35.13 46.14 63.53
N CYS A 282 -34.30 46.45 64.53
CA CYS A 282 -32.83 46.44 64.40
C CYS A 282 -32.17 45.05 64.51
N GLU A 283 -32.83 44.06 65.11
CA GLU A 283 -32.21 42.77 65.47
C GLU A 283 -31.98 41.84 64.28
N VAL A 284 -32.82 41.93 63.23
CA VAL A 284 -32.83 41.02 62.07
C VAL A 284 -31.58 41.12 61.19
N HIS A 285 -30.87 42.25 61.19
CA HIS A 285 -29.78 42.51 60.24
C HIS A 285 -28.49 41.70 60.50
N ASN A 286 -28.20 41.38 61.75
CA ASN A 286 -26.89 40.84 62.15
C ASN A 286 -26.69 39.35 61.76
N GLU A 287 -27.77 38.59 61.62
CA GLU A 287 -27.73 37.15 61.38
C GLU A 287 -27.23 36.78 59.97
N ALA A 288 -27.40 37.65 58.99
CA ALA A 288 -27.04 37.38 57.60
C ALA A 288 -25.50 37.28 57.39
N LYS A 289 -24.70 37.97 58.21
CA LYS A 289 -23.24 38.10 58.04
C LYS A 289 -22.48 36.79 58.29
N ALA A 290 -22.96 35.93 59.19
CA ALA A 290 -22.29 34.70 59.58
C ALA A 290 -22.20 33.64 58.45
N ARG A 291 -23.09 33.71 57.46
CA ARG A 291 -23.15 32.73 56.35
C ARG A 291 -21.97 32.83 55.38
N LEU A 292 -21.29 33.97 55.34
CA LEU A 292 -20.19 34.26 54.41
C LEU A 292 -18.89 33.51 54.78
N ASP A 293 -18.68 33.18 56.04
CA ASP A 293 -17.41 32.63 56.52
C ASP A 293 -17.17 31.17 56.13
N ASN A 294 -18.23 30.39 55.90
CA ASN A 294 -18.10 28.96 55.55
C ASN A 294 -17.47 28.72 54.16
N LEU A 295 -17.55 29.70 53.25
CA LEU A 295 -16.91 29.64 51.94
C LEU A 295 -15.38 29.56 52.02
N LYS A 296 -14.78 29.95 53.14
CA LYS A 296 -13.33 29.88 53.35
C LYS A 296 -12.80 28.44 53.46
N ILE A 297 -13.66 27.44 53.69
CA ILE A 297 -13.26 26.03 53.83
C ILE A 297 -12.91 25.40 52.48
N ASP A 298 -13.38 25.94 51.35
CA ASP A 298 -13.00 25.51 50.00
C ASP A 298 -11.48 25.58 49.74
N LEU A 299 -10.74 26.40 50.50
CA LEU A 299 -9.28 26.45 50.45
C LEU A 299 -8.59 25.15 50.95
N ALA A 300 -9.26 24.31 51.74
CA ALA A 300 -8.69 23.06 52.25
C ALA A 300 -8.46 21.99 51.17
N LYS A 301 -9.22 22.03 50.07
CA LYS A 301 -9.14 21.07 48.95
C LYS A 301 -7.79 21.12 48.21
N GLN A 302 -7.08 22.24 48.25
CA GLN A 302 -5.80 22.44 47.57
C GLN A 302 -4.63 21.68 48.22
N ARG A 303 -4.77 21.19 49.46
CA ARG A 303 -3.64 20.55 50.19
C ARG A 303 -3.29 19.14 49.73
N VAL A 304 -4.20 18.36 49.16
CA VAL A 304 -3.98 16.90 49.02
C VAL A 304 -3.46 16.47 47.65
N GLN A 305 -3.65 17.29 46.61
CA GLN A 305 -2.99 17.11 45.30
C GLN A 305 -1.46 16.97 45.41
N ARG A 306 -0.84 17.54 46.47
CA ARG A 306 0.59 17.39 46.78
C ARG A 306 1.01 15.98 47.24
N ARG A 307 0.08 15.10 47.64
CA ARG A 307 0.38 13.71 48.06
C ARG A 307 0.57 12.76 46.87
N LEU A 308 -0.15 12.97 45.77
CA LEU A 308 -0.10 12.12 44.57
C LEU A 308 1.24 12.18 43.84
N GLN A 309 1.94 13.32 43.91
CA GLN A 309 3.23 13.53 43.24
C GLN A 309 4.38 12.75 43.92
N ARG A 310 4.26 12.38 45.21
CA ARG A 310 5.28 11.58 45.93
C ARG A 310 5.26 10.10 45.53
N ASN A 311 4.11 9.53 45.19
CA ASN A 311 3.99 8.10 44.84
C ASN A 311 4.62 7.76 43.48
N ALA A 312 4.70 8.71 42.55
CA ALA A 312 5.31 8.49 41.23
C ALA A 312 6.86 8.35 41.29
N GLN A 313 7.50 8.93 42.31
CA GLN A 313 8.96 8.90 42.46
C GLN A 313 9.47 7.55 43.02
N LEU A 314 8.62 6.79 43.74
CA LEU A 314 8.96 5.47 44.29
C LEU A 314 8.99 4.35 43.21
N ALA A 315 8.30 4.53 42.09
CA ALA A 315 8.27 3.55 41.00
C ALA A 315 9.55 3.52 40.15
N GLN A 316 10.36 4.59 40.15
CA GLN A 316 11.62 4.66 39.41
C GLN A 316 12.80 3.95 40.13
N GLN A 317 12.64 3.55 41.40
CA GLN A 317 13.71 2.96 42.22
C GLN A 317 13.80 1.42 42.18
N LEU A 318 12.86 0.71 41.53
CA LEU A 318 12.80 -0.76 41.49
C LEU A 318 13.37 -1.41 40.21
N ALA A 319 13.86 -0.62 39.25
CA ALA A 319 14.40 -1.08 37.96
C ALA A 319 15.73 -1.90 37.96
N PRO A 320 16.64 -1.85 38.94
CA PRO A 320 17.93 -2.55 38.86
C PRO A 320 17.96 -4.01 39.35
N ARG A 321 16.81 -4.70 39.53
CA ARG A 321 16.78 -6.12 39.94
C ARG A 321 16.89 -7.15 38.78
N LEU A 322 17.18 -6.71 37.55
CA LEU A 322 17.27 -7.57 36.35
C LEU A 322 18.70 -7.87 35.85
N HIS A 323 19.77 -7.47 36.57
CA HIS A 323 21.16 -7.61 36.11
C HIS A 323 22.05 -8.59 36.91
N TYR A 324 21.50 -9.47 37.75
CA TYR A 324 22.29 -10.40 38.58
C TYR A 324 22.47 -11.82 37.99
N SER A 325 22.03 -12.10 36.77
CA SER A 325 22.11 -13.44 36.14
C SER A 325 23.35 -13.71 35.27
N ALA A 326 24.36 -12.83 35.24
CA ALA A 326 25.46 -12.91 34.27
C ALA A 326 26.82 -13.40 34.81
N SER A 327 26.96 -13.71 36.10
CA SER A 327 28.28 -13.93 36.73
C SER A 327 28.60 -15.34 37.25
N GLU A 328 27.71 -16.33 37.15
CA GLU A 328 27.95 -17.70 37.68
C GLU A 328 28.50 -18.71 36.65
N ASP A 329 28.45 -18.43 35.34
CA ASP A 329 28.85 -19.41 34.30
C ASP A 329 30.36 -19.54 34.08
N GLN A 330 31.17 -18.57 34.52
CA GLN A 330 32.62 -18.57 34.23
C GLN A 330 33.45 -19.54 35.09
N ARG A 331 32.91 -20.09 36.19
CA ARG A 331 33.70 -20.90 37.15
C ARG A 331 33.76 -22.42 36.86
N ARG A 332 33.03 -22.96 35.88
CA ARG A 332 33.00 -24.42 35.59
C ARG A 332 34.13 -24.92 34.67
N HIS A 333 34.81 -24.03 33.95
CA HIS A 333 35.70 -24.43 32.85
C HIS A 333 37.11 -24.88 33.30
N GLU A 334 37.56 -24.48 34.50
CA GLU A 334 38.96 -24.65 34.92
C GLU A 334 39.31 -26.05 35.47
N ARG A 335 38.34 -26.96 35.69
CA ARG A 335 38.58 -28.23 36.42
C ARG A 335 39.00 -29.46 35.56
N GLN A 336 38.91 -29.44 34.23
CA GLN A 336 39.08 -30.65 33.38
C GLN A 336 40.53 -30.95 32.93
N LEU A 337 41.48 -30.04 33.13
CA LEU A 337 42.83 -30.15 32.54
C LEU A 337 43.83 -31.05 33.31
N ALA A 338 43.47 -31.62 34.47
CA ALA A 338 44.45 -32.24 35.38
C ALA A 338 44.65 -33.78 35.25
N GLU A 339 43.76 -34.56 34.65
CA GLU A 339 43.75 -36.04 34.81
C GLU A 339 44.65 -36.84 33.83
N MET A 340 45.08 -36.28 32.70
CA MET A 340 45.66 -37.03 31.56
C MET A 340 47.11 -37.55 31.71
N ARG A 341 47.83 -37.28 32.80
CA ARG A 341 49.30 -37.44 32.84
C ARG A 341 49.87 -38.74 33.45
N ARG A 342 49.06 -39.74 33.88
CA ARG A 342 49.56 -40.85 34.74
C ARG A 342 49.83 -42.25 34.10
N ALA A 343 49.58 -42.52 32.82
CA ALA A 343 49.40 -43.90 32.32
C ALA A 343 50.61 -44.67 31.68
N HIS A 344 51.87 -44.21 31.67
CA HIS A 344 52.86 -44.64 30.65
C HIS A 344 53.94 -45.73 31.01
N SER A 345 54.09 -46.25 32.24
CA SER A 345 55.42 -46.78 32.67
C SER A 345 55.68 -48.29 32.89
N VAL A 346 54.96 -49.28 32.33
CA VAL A 346 54.97 -50.68 32.89
C VAL A 346 55.67 -51.84 32.09
N GLU A 347 56.20 -51.71 30.87
CA GLU A 347 56.28 -52.86 29.92
C GLU A 347 57.56 -53.75 29.74
N GLN A 348 58.68 -53.65 30.48
CA GLN A 348 60.00 -54.03 29.88
C GLN A 348 60.69 -55.43 30.08
N GLN A 349 60.15 -56.49 30.70
CA GLN A 349 61.03 -57.56 31.29
C GLN A 349 61.25 -58.94 30.55
N GLU A 350 60.54 -60.02 30.81
CA GLU A 350 60.40 -61.36 30.11
C GLU A 350 61.46 -62.13 29.22
N HIS A 351 62.69 -61.73 28.86
CA HIS A 351 63.25 -62.23 27.56
C HIS A 351 64.22 -63.46 27.39
N ARG A 352 64.75 -64.18 28.40
CA ARG A 352 66.12 -64.80 28.23
C ARG A 352 66.35 -66.30 27.90
N GLN A 353 65.45 -67.27 28.08
CA GLN A 353 65.85 -68.67 28.40
C GLN A 353 66.02 -69.73 27.27
N ARG A 354 66.33 -69.40 26.02
CA ARG A 354 65.98 -70.29 24.88
C ARG A 354 67.14 -71.01 24.12
N ARG A 355 68.35 -71.23 24.66
CA ARG A 355 69.57 -71.36 23.79
C ARG A 355 70.11 -72.74 23.35
N GLU A 356 69.85 -73.87 24.01
CA GLU A 356 70.81 -75.01 23.94
C GLU A 356 70.45 -76.25 23.11
N GLN A 357 69.19 -76.47 22.75
CA GLN A 357 68.71 -77.68 22.02
C GLN A 357 69.14 -77.74 20.53
N SER A 358 70.26 -77.11 20.20
CA SER A 358 70.67 -76.67 18.87
C SER A 358 71.68 -77.59 18.15
N LYS A 359 72.37 -78.51 18.85
CA LYS A 359 73.58 -79.16 18.31
C LYS A 359 73.36 -80.40 17.45
N ALA A 360 72.45 -81.29 17.82
CA ALA A 360 72.32 -82.62 17.22
C ALA A 360 71.49 -82.62 15.92
N GLN A 361 70.63 -81.63 15.76
CA GLN A 361 69.94 -81.28 14.52
C GLN A 361 70.90 -80.82 13.39
N ARG A 362 72.19 -81.19 13.39
CA ARG A 362 73.20 -80.66 12.46
C ARG A 362 73.67 -81.61 11.36
N LEU A 363 73.74 -82.93 11.61
CA LEU A 363 74.39 -83.87 10.67
C LEU A 363 73.41 -84.58 9.73
N ALA A 364 72.22 -84.96 10.20
CA ALA A 364 71.15 -85.43 9.31
C ALA A 364 70.76 -84.34 8.29
N THR A 365 70.93 -83.09 8.71
CA THR A 365 70.86 -81.88 7.91
C THR A 365 71.82 -81.95 6.72
N GLN A 366 73.04 -82.49 6.83
CA GLN A 366 74.05 -82.44 5.75
C GLN A 366 73.73 -83.24 4.48
N GLN A 367 73.09 -84.41 4.57
CA GLN A 367 72.78 -85.20 3.36
C GLN A 367 71.51 -84.70 2.68
N VAL A 368 70.52 -84.34 3.51
CA VAL A 368 69.33 -83.59 3.12
C VAL A 368 69.76 -82.25 2.47
N GLU A 369 70.79 -81.60 2.99
CA GLU A 369 71.42 -80.40 2.44
C GLU A 369 72.02 -80.62 1.05
N GLN A 370 72.60 -81.78 0.71
CA GLN A 370 73.19 -82.00 -0.62
C GLN A 370 72.14 -82.18 -1.71
N GLN A 371 71.09 -82.97 -1.43
CA GLN A 371 69.97 -83.13 -2.36
C GLN A 371 69.16 -81.85 -2.47
N HIS A 372 68.93 -81.17 -1.34
CA HIS A 372 68.42 -79.80 -1.36
C HIS A 372 69.36 -78.85 -2.09
N ALA A 373 70.68 -79.02 -2.06
CA ALA A 373 71.61 -78.14 -2.77
C ALA A 373 71.51 -78.31 -4.29
N GLU A 374 71.29 -79.51 -4.81
CA GLU A 374 71.09 -79.73 -6.25
C GLU A 374 69.71 -79.26 -6.71
N ALA A 375 68.66 -79.57 -5.95
CA ALA A 375 67.32 -79.03 -6.17
C ALA A 375 67.32 -77.50 -6.07
N ALA A 376 68.01 -76.94 -5.08
CA ALA A 376 68.22 -75.51 -4.91
C ALA A 376 69.06 -74.92 -6.03
N LYS A 377 70.01 -75.64 -6.64
CA LYS A 377 70.73 -75.15 -7.83
C LYS A 377 69.81 -75.05 -9.04
N GLN A 378 68.88 -76.00 -9.22
CA GLN A 378 67.90 -75.95 -10.31
C GLN A 378 66.84 -74.88 -10.06
N GLN A 379 66.32 -74.80 -8.83
CA GLN A 379 65.42 -73.74 -8.39
C GLN A 379 66.11 -72.38 -8.50
N ALA A 380 67.34 -72.23 -8.04
CA ALA A 380 68.11 -70.98 -8.17
C ALA A 380 68.33 -70.57 -9.63
N LYS A 381 68.43 -71.52 -10.57
CA LYS A 381 68.51 -71.18 -12.01
C LYS A 381 67.15 -70.69 -12.54
N LEU A 382 66.06 -71.32 -12.13
CA LEU A 382 64.70 -70.89 -12.49
C LEU A 382 64.35 -69.54 -11.84
N GLU A 383 64.64 -69.38 -10.56
CA GLU A 383 64.56 -68.13 -9.82
C GLU A 383 65.47 -67.08 -10.46
N HIS A 384 66.67 -67.44 -10.93
CA HIS A 384 67.53 -66.51 -11.64
C HIS A 384 66.90 -66.06 -12.97
N SER A 385 66.29 -66.97 -13.75
CA SER A 385 65.56 -66.58 -14.96
C SER A 385 64.33 -65.73 -14.65
N ASP A 386 63.58 -66.06 -13.59
CA ASP A 386 62.41 -65.31 -13.15
C ASP A 386 62.80 -63.94 -12.60
N ASP A 387 63.91 -63.85 -11.87
CA ASP A 387 64.48 -62.61 -11.37
C ASP A 387 64.98 -61.73 -12.51
N VAL A 388 65.61 -62.31 -13.53
CA VAL A 388 66.01 -61.59 -14.74
C VAL A 388 64.77 -61.09 -15.48
N ALA A 389 63.73 -61.91 -15.63
CA ALA A 389 62.46 -61.49 -16.25
C ALA A 389 61.81 -60.35 -15.44
N ARG A 390 61.72 -60.47 -14.11
CA ARG A 390 61.21 -59.43 -13.20
C ARG A 390 62.05 -58.16 -13.27
N ARG A 391 63.39 -58.26 -13.38
CA ARG A 391 64.26 -57.08 -13.57
C ARG A 391 63.95 -56.38 -14.87
N LEU A 392 63.81 -57.11 -15.98
CA LEU A 392 63.45 -56.53 -17.27
C LEU A 392 62.06 -55.89 -17.26
N GLU A 393 61.08 -56.50 -16.58
CA GLU A 393 59.77 -55.91 -16.36
C GLU A 393 59.85 -54.65 -15.49
N ASN A 394 60.59 -54.69 -14.40
CA ASN A 394 60.82 -53.54 -13.52
C ASN A 394 61.55 -52.40 -14.25
N GLU A 395 62.51 -52.70 -15.13
CA GLU A 395 63.17 -51.71 -15.98
C GLU A 395 62.18 -51.08 -16.96
N ARG A 396 61.31 -51.88 -17.60
CA ARG A 396 60.25 -51.37 -18.47
C ARG A 396 59.28 -50.46 -17.70
N ILE A 397 58.83 -50.89 -16.52
CA ILE A 397 57.96 -50.10 -15.64
C ILE A 397 58.67 -48.83 -15.20
N HIS A 398 59.95 -48.90 -14.83
CA HIS A 398 60.74 -47.74 -14.43
C HIS A 398 60.90 -46.74 -15.59
N VAL A 399 61.15 -47.20 -16.81
CA VAL A 399 61.20 -46.34 -18.00
C VAL A 399 59.83 -45.69 -18.26
N GLN A 400 58.73 -46.43 -18.16
CA GLN A 400 57.37 -45.89 -18.30
C GLN A 400 57.07 -44.87 -17.20
N PHE A 401 57.39 -45.17 -15.96
CA PHE A 401 57.23 -44.28 -14.82
C PHE A 401 58.04 -42.99 -14.98
N LYS A 402 59.31 -43.07 -15.40
CA LYS A 402 60.13 -41.89 -15.70
C LYS A 402 59.57 -41.07 -16.86
N ARG A 403 59.00 -41.71 -17.88
CA ARG A 403 58.29 -41.00 -18.97
C ARG A 403 57.04 -40.29 -18.46
N GLN A 404 56.22 -40.94 -17.63
CA GLN A 404 55.04 -40.35 -17.01
C GLN A 404 55.41 -39.17 -16.10
N GLN A 405 56.41 -39.34 -15.22
CA GLN A 405 56.93 -38.26 -14.38
C GLN A 405 57.37 -37.05 -15.21
N ARG A 406 58.09 -37.26 -16.32
CA ARG A 406 58.47 -36.17 -17.25
C ARG A 406 57.25 -35.52 -17.89
N GLN A 407 56.27 -36.30 -18.33
CA GLN A 407 55.02 -35.75 -18.90
C GLN A 407 54.23 -34.93 -17.88
N GLU A 408 54.13 -35.40 -16.64
CA GLU A 408 53.49 -34.66 -15.55
C GLU A 408 54.24 -33.37 -15.22
N GLN A 409 55.57 -33.41 -15.16
CA GLN A 409 56.39 -32.21 -14.97
C GLN A 409 56.15 -31.20 -16.10
N LEU A 410 56.11 -31.65 -17.35
CA LEU A 410 55.79 -30.78 -18.50
C LEU A 410 54.37 -30.22 -18.41
N ARG A 411 53.37 -31.03 -18.05
CA ARG A 411 51.98 -30.56 -17.83
C ARG A 411 51.93 -29.49 -16.76
N ARG A 412 52.56 -29.71 -15.61
CA ARG A 412 52.67 -28.71 -14.53
C ARG A 412 53.36 -27.43 -15.01
N GLN A 413 54.43 -27.54 -15.79
CA GLN A 413 55.10 -26.36 -16.37
C GLN A 413 54.19 -25.61 -17.35
N HIS A 414 53.42 -26.30 -18.20
CA HIS A 414 52.45 -25.68 -19.09
C HIS A 414 51.29 -25.02 -18.34
N GLU A 415 50.76 -25.65 -17.30
CA GLU A 415 49.74 -25.08 -16.42
C GLU A 415 50.25 -23.83 -15.70
N LEU A 416 51.47 -23.87 -15.16
CA LEU A 416 52.12 -22.72 -14.54
C LEU A 416 52.33 -21.58 -15.54
N ARG A 417 52.81 -21.88 -16.76
CA ARG A 417 52.92 -20.86 -17.81
C ARG A 417 51.56 -20.26 -18.15
N ALA A 418 50.53 -21.07 -18.32
CA ALA A 418 49.17 -20.58 -18.59
C ALA A 418 48.61 -19.72 -17.43
N GLN A 419 48.92 -20.06 -16.18
CA GLN A 419 48.57 -19.23 -15.03
C GLN A 419 49.33 -17.90 -15.03
N LEU A 420 50.63 -17.91 -15.34
CA LEU A 420 51.44 -16.69 -15.46
C LEU A 420 50.96 -15.82 -16.63
N ASP A 421 50.64 -16.40 -17.78
CA ASP A 421 50.08 -15.69 -18.94
C ASP A 421 48.74 -15.03 -18.58
N LYS A 422 47.87 -15.73 -17.84
CA LYS A 422 46.63 -15.15 -17.31
C LYS A 422 46.89 -14.01 -16.34
N GLN A 423 47.86 -14.13 -15.45
CA GLN A 423 48.23 -13.05 -14.53
C GLN A 423 48.85 -11.85 -15.26
N GLU A 424 49.64 -12.08 -16.32
CA GLU A 424 50.14 -11.01 -17.18
C GLU A 424 49.03 -10.33 -17.96
N GLN A 425 48.07 -11.08 -18.50
CA GLN A 425 46.88 -10.53 -19.13
C GLN A 425 46.08 -9.69 -18.15
N GLN A 426 45.81 -10.19 -16.94
CA GLN A 426 45.13 -9.42 -15.89
C GLN A 426 45.88 -8.14 -15.53
N ARG A 427 47.21 -8.19 -15.38
CA ARG A 427 48.02 -7.00 -15.14
C ARG A 427 47.97 -6.01 -16.32
N ARG A 428 48.02 -6.50 -17.56
CA ARG A 428 47.87 -5.66 -18.76
C ARG A 428 46.48 -5.04 -18.83
N ASP A 429 45.43 -5.78 -18.51
CA ASP A 429 44.06 -5.30 -18.46
C ASP A 429 43.89 -4.25 -17.36
N GLU A 430 44.48 -4.48 -16.18
CA GLU A 430 44.48 -3.53 -15.06
C GLU A 430 45.28 -2.25 -15.38
N GLN A 431 46.39 -2.37 -16.10
CA GLN A 431 47.16 -1.22 -16.59
C GLN A 431 46.48 -0.50 -17.76
N ALA A 432 45.74 -1.23 -18.59
CA ALA A 432 44.97 -0.70 -19.71
C ALA A 432 43.63 -0.10 -19.27
N ARG A 433 43.16 -0.41 -18.05
CA ARG A 433 42.03 0.30 -17.45
C ARG A 433 42.44 1.78 -17.36
N PRO A 434 41.71 2.69 -18.03
CA PRO A 434 41.96 4.10 -17.84
C PRO A 434 41.81 4.39 -16.35
N ALA A 435 42.79 5.05 -15.75
CA ALA A 435 42.71 5.48 -14.36
C ALA A 435 41.39 6.24 -14.19
N THR A 436 40.45 5.63 -13.46
CA THR A 436 39.11 6.17 -13.31
C THR A 436 39.27 7.52 -12.66
N ASN A 437 39.04 8.58 -13.43
CA ASN A 437 39.12 9.93 -12.90
C ASN A 437 37.87 10.14 -12.05
N TYR A 438 37.94 9.74 -10.78
CA TYR A 438 36.85 9.83 -9.81
C TYR A 438 36.30 11.26 -9.75
N ASN A 439 37.15 12.27 -9.88
CA ASN A 439 36.73 13.67 -9.92
C ASN A 439 35.84 13.97 -11.13
N ARG A 440 36.12 13.36 -12.29
CA ARG A 440 35.31 13.54 -13.50
C ARG A 440 33.99 12.78 -13.43
N LEU A 441 34.00 11.53 -12.97
CA LEU A 441 32.76 10.78 -12.78
C LEU A 441 31.84 11.50 -11.78
N ALA A 442 32.40 12.03 -10.69
CA ALA A 442 31.65 12.85 -9.75
C ALA A 442 31.09 14.13 -10.41
N GLN A 443 31.87 14.81 -11.26
CA GLN A 443 31.38 15.99 -12.00
C GLN A 443 30.25 15.65 -12.97
N LEU A 444 30.37 14.56 -13.73
CA LEU A 444 29.31 14.08 -14.63
C LEU A 444 28.05 13.68 -13.86
N GLU A 445 28.20 13.04 -12.69
CA GLU A 445 27.09 12.74 -11.81
C GLU A 445 26.41 14.03 -11.34
N CYS A 446 27.15 15.02 -10.85
CA CYS A 446 26.58 16.32 -10.48
C CYS A 446 25.79 16.97 -11.64
N LEU A 447 26.36 17.01 -12.85
CA LEU A 447 25.66 17.57 -14.02
C LEU A 447 24.41 16.79 -14.41
N ARG A 448 24.44 15.46 -14.29
CA ARG A 448 23.26 14.61 -14.51
C ARG A 448 22.17 14.89 -13.48
N GLU A 449 22.55 15.12 -12.23
CA GLU A 449 21.63 15.48 -11.15
C GLU A 449 21.01 16.85 -11.37
N ASP A 450 21.82 17.84 -11.74
CA ASP A 450 21.37 19.20 -12.04
C ASP A 450 20.39 19.20 -13.23
N ALA A 451 20.69 18.48 -14.31
CA ALA A 451 19.80 18.34 -15.45
C ALA A 451 18.45 17.73 -15.05
N ARG A 452 18.48 16.63 -14.28
CA ARG A 452 17.25 15.98 -13.77
C ARG A 452 16.44 16.88 -12.86
N PHE A 453 17.10 17.63 -11.98
CA PHE A 453 16.45 18.57 -11.07
C PHE A 453 15.73 19.67 -11.84
N VAL A 454 16.40 20.30 -12.82
CA VAL A 454 15.81 21.38 -13.60
C VAL A 454 14.65 20.86 -14.47
N ASP A 455 14.81 19.68 -15.09
CA ASP A 455 13.72 19.00 -15.81
C ASP A 455 12.51 18.74 -14.91
N TYR A 456 12.75 18.25 -13.70
CA TYR A 456 11.71 17.97 -12.73
C TYR A 456 11.00 19.26 -12.28
N ALA A 457 11.76 20.33 -12.00
CA ALA A 457 11.22 21.63 -11.66
C ALA A 457 10.32 22.17 -12.79
N HIS A 458 10.78 22.12 -14.04
CA HIS A 458 10.00 22.53 -15.20
C HIS A 458 8.68 21.75 -15.28
N ARG A 459 8.70 20.42 -15.14
CA ARG A 459 7.48 19.59 -15.14
C ARG A 459 6.50 20.01 -14.05
N LEU A 460 6.98 20.23 -12.82
CA LEU A 460 6.14 20.67 -11.72
C LEU A 460 5.58 22.08 -11.93
N MET A 461 6.35 22.99 -12.54
CA MET A 461 5.89 24.33 -12.88
C MET A 461 4.80 24.30 -13.96
N VAL A 462 4.94 23.48 -15.00
CA VAL A 462 3.87 23.28 -16.00
C VAL A 462 2.61 22.70 -15.35
N GLU A 463 2.75 21.70 -14.47
CA GLU A 463 1.62 21.16 -13.70
C GLU A 463 0.97 22.23 -12.80
N ALA A 464 1.76 23.09 -12.17
CA ALA A 464 1.26 24.17 -11.32
C ALA A 464 0.53 25.24 -12.13
N GLN A 465 1.09 25.65 -13.27
CA GLN A 465 0.50 26.65 -14.16
C GLN A 465 -0.85 26.18 -14.73
N THR A 466 -0.91 24.93 -15.22
CA THR A 466 -2.17 24.32 -15.69
C THR A 466 -3.24 24.23 -14.60
N ARG A 467 -2.83 24.14 -13.32
CA ARG A 467 -3.73 24.18 -12.15
C ARG A 467 -4.03 25.60 -11.64
N GLY A 468 -3.43 26.64 -12.22
CA GLY A 468 -3.53 28.03 -11.74
C GLY A 468 -2.87 28.25 -10.37
N CYS A 469 -1.89 27.44 -10.01
CA CYS A 469 -1.11 27.62 -8.78
C CYS A 469 0.02 28.64 -9.01
N PRO A 470 0.34 29.51 -8.03
CA PRO A 470 1.40 30.50 -8.18
C PRO A 470 2.79 29.85 -8.29
N LEU A 471 3.57 30.27 -9.29
CA LEU A 471 4.90 29.72 -9.56
C LEU A 471 6.03 30.25 -8.64
N GLN A 472 5.76 31.28 -7.83
CA GLN A 472 6.76 31.95 -6.99
C GLN A 472 7.51 31.02 -6.01
N PRO A 473 6.87 30.04 -5.33
CA PRO A 473 7.59 29.11 -4.45
C PRO A 473 8.62 28.26 -5.20
N PHE A 474 8.29 27.81 -6.42
CA PHE A 474 9.21 27.04 -7.25
C PHE A 474 10.42 27.87 -7.67
N MET A 475 10.19 29.13 -8.07
CA MET A 475 11.27 30.04 -8.45
C MET A 475 12.26 30.32 -7.32
N ARG A 476 11.76 30.42 -6.08
CA ARG A 476 12.62 30.56 -4.90
C ARG A 476 13.53 29.34 -4.73
N VAL A 477 12.97 28.13 -4.83
CA VAL A 477 13.75 26.88 -4.71
C VAL A 477 14.75 26.74 -5.86
N LEU A 478 14.32 27.03 -7.10
CA LEU A 478 15.20 27.02 -8.26
C LEU A 478 16.38 27.99 -8.11
N ALA A 479 16.12 29.20 -7.62
CA ALA A 479 17.18 30.19 -7.38
C ALA A 479 18.15 29.73 -6.29
N GLN A 480 17.63 29.18 -5.19
CA GLN A 480 18.45 28.60 -4.11
C GLN A 480 19.31 27.45 -4.64
N TYR A 481 18.74 26.53 -5.40
CA TYR A 481 19.46 25.40 -5.99
C TYR A 481 20.54 25.85 -6.99
N LYS A 482 20.20 26.76 -7.92
CA LYS A 482 21.17 27.35 -8.86
C LYS A 482 22.36 27.97 -8.12
N SER A 483 22.09 28.70 -7.04
CA SER A 483 23.13 29.34 -6.23
C SER A 483 24.02 28.34 -5.49
N ALA A 484 23.42 27.26 -4.94
CA ALA A 484 24.14 26.22 -4.20
C ALA A 484 25.07 25.41 -5.12
N ASN A 485 24.58 25.05 -6.32
CA ASN A 485 25.32 24.23 -7.27
C ASN A 485 26.12 25.02 -8.29
N ARG A 486 26.14 26.37 -8.19
CA ARG A 486 26.84 27.29 -9.11
C ARG A 486 26.44 27.10 -10.58
N ILE A 487 25.20 26.68 -10.82
CA ILE A 487 24.66 26.43 -12.16
C ILE A 487 24.50 27.78 -12.88
N GLY A 488 25.25 27.96 -13.97
CA GLY A 488 25.26 29.22 -14.74
C GLY A 488 26.06 30.35 -14.08
N ALA A 489 26.74 30.09 -12.95
CA ALA A 489 27.71 31.03 -12.40
C ALA A 489 29.06 30.80 -13.09
N GLU A 490 29.49 31.74 -13.94
CA GLU A 490 30.87 31.75 -14.41
C GLU A 490 31.80 31.77 -13.18
N VAL A 491 32.78 30.85 -13.14
CA VAL A 491 33.81 30.86 -12.09
C VAL A 491 34.60 32.16 -12.25
N ARG A 492 34.17 33.21 -11.54
CA ARG A 492 34.81 34.51 -11.55
C ARG A 492 36.12 34.41 -10.80
N VAL A 493 37.16 33.99 -11.51
CA VAL A 493 38.53 34.02 -10.99
C VAL A 493 38.87 35.49 -10.73
N PRO A 494 39.18 35.87 -9.47
CA PRO A 494 39.60 37.22 -9.14
C PRO A 494 40.74 37.66 -10.06
N ARG A 495 40.71 38.92 -10.55
CA ARG A 495 41.69 39.41 -11.53
C ARG A 495 43.16 39.23 -11.10
N HIS A 496 43.43 39.23 -9.79
CA HIS A 496 44.77 39.01 -9.23
C HIS A 496 45.22 37.53 -9.23
N LEU A 497 44.31 36.58 -9.40
CA LEU A 497 44.60 35.15 -9.57
C LEU A 497 44.70 34.73 -11.05
N ILE A 498 44.31 35.60 -11.98
CA ILE A 498 44.53 35.40 -13.40
C ILE A 498 46.01 35.68 -13.70
N THR A 499 46.84 34.65 -13.58
CA THR A 499 48.26 34.74 -13.95
C THR A 499 48.39 34.73 -15.48
N LYS A 500 49.06 35.74 -16.04
CA LYS A 500 49.44 35.77 -17.48
C LYS A 500 50.67 34.91 -17.78
N LEU A 501 51.24 34.28 -16.75
CA LEU A 501 52.36 33.37 -16.89
C LEU A 501 51.83 32.04 -17.42
N THR A 502 52.17 31.71 -18.66
CA THR A 502 51.98 30.35 -19.18
C THR A 502 52.89 29.43 -18.38
N MET A 503 52.36 28.81 -17.31
CA MET A 503 53.03 27.67 -16.68
C MET A 503 53.35 26.67 -17.79
N GLY A 504 54.62 26.27 -17.87
CA GLY A 504 55.27 25.70 -19.06
C GLY A 504 54.41 24.72 -19.87
N ARG A 505 54.62 24.73 -21.19
CA ARG A 505 54.00 23.79 -22.15
C ARG A 505 53.87 22.41 -21.53
N ARG A 506 52.62 21.95 -21.36
CA ARG A 506 52.32 20.55 -21.08
C ARG A 506 53.15 19.69 -22.03
N THR A 507 53.96 18.80 -21.47
CA THR A 507 54.83 17.91 -22.24
C THR A 507 53.99 17.06 -23.18
N LYS A 508 54.55 16.70 -24.34
CA LYS A 508 53.92 15.97 -25.47
C LYS A 508 53.34 14.58 -25.12
N GLY A 509 53.29 14.18 -23.84
CA GLY A 509 52.64 12.96 -23.34
C GLY A 509 51.18 13.14 -22.90
N ASP A 510 50.70 14.38 -22.73
CA ASP A 510 49.27 14.64 -22.50
C ASP A 510 48.52 14.50 -23.83
N SER A 511 48.15 13.28 -24.16
CA SER A 511 47.46 12.93 -25.40
C SER A 511 46.18 13.76 -25.59
N PRO A 512 46.01 14.50 -26.71
CA PRO A 512 44.76 15.20 -27.02
C PRO A 512 43.60 14.24 -27.35
N ALA A 513 43.88 12.94 -27.52
CA ALA A 513 42.91 11.93 -27.93
C ALA A 513 41.79 11.68 -26.90
N ALA A 514 42.03 11.87 -25.60
CA ALA A 514 41.01 11.66 -24.58
C ALA A 514 40.06 12.86 -24.38
N LYS A 515 40.34 14.03 -24.99
CA LYS A 515 39.55 15.26 -24.82
C LYS A 515 38.36 15.39 -25.76
N GLN A 516 38.34 14.68 -26.89
CA GLN A 516 37.31 14.92 -27.93
C GLN A 516 36.00 14.13 -27.70
N GLN A 517 36.06 12.93 -27.12
CA GLN A 517 34.84 12.19 -26.74
C GLN A 517 34.28 12.64 -25.38
N SER A 518 35.14 13.18 -24.51
CA SER A 518 34.80 13.45 -23.11
C SER A 518 34.09 14.77 -22.86
N THR A 519 34.32 15.79 -23.70
CA THR A 519 33.63 17.08 -23.61
C THR A 519 32.19 17.00 -24.13
N SER A 520 31.86 16.02 -24.98
CA SER A 520 30.51 15.89 -25.56
C SER A 520 29.43 15.72 -24.50
N GLU A 521 29.62 14.80 -23.54
CA GLU A 521 28.60 14.50 -22.54
C GLU A 521 28.37 15.66 -21.56
N GLU A 522 29.43 16.32 -21.10
CA GLU A 522 29.34 17.48 -20.21
C GLU A 522 28.63 18.65 -20.91
N ASP A 523 28.98 18.92 -22.16
CA ASP A 523 28.35 19.95 -22.99
C ASP A 523 26.88 19.64 -23.27
N GLU A 524 26.52 18.36 -23.46
CA GLU A 524 25.14 17.93 -23.65
C GLU A 524 24.28 18.20 -22.41
N TYR A 525 24.75 17.86 -21.21
CA TYR A 525 24.02 18.15 -19.98
C TYR A 525 23.89 19.65 -19.74
N ASN A 526 24.96 20.42 -19.95
CA ASN A 526 24.93 21.87 -19.82
C ASN A 526 23.95 22.53 -20.81
N LYS A 527 23.90 22.06 -22.06
CA LYS A 527 22.92 22.52 -23.05
C LYS A 527 21.49 22.20 -22.62
N ARG A 528 21.22 20.98 -22.14
CA ARG A 528 19.90 20.59 -21.61
C ARG A 528 19.47 21.45 -20.44
N ILE A 529 20.37 21.72 -19.49
CA ILE A 529 20.12 22.62 -18.36
C ILE A 529 19.78 24.02 -18.88
N ALA A 530 20.57 24.58 -19.80
CA ALA A 530 20.33 25.91 -20.34
C ALA A 530 18.98 26.00 -21.10
N GLU A 531 18.65 24.99 -21.91
CA GLU A 531 17.38 24.94 -22.65
C GLU A 531 16.17 24.85 -21.72
N THR A 532 16.26 24.03 -20.68
CA THR A 532 15.18 23.84 -19.70
C THR A 532 14.99 25.08 -18.83
N LEU A 533 16.07 25.75 -18.45
CA LEU A 533 16.01 27.06 -17.78
C LEU A 533 15.35 28.13 -18.64
N LYS A 534 15.65 28.19 -19.94
CA LYS A 534 14.96 29.10 -20.87
C LYS A 534 13.45 28.82 -20.94
N LYS A 535 13.06 27.54 -20.95
CA LYS A 535 11.64 27.15 -20.91
C LYS A 535 10.98 27.63 -19.61
N ILE A 536 11.63 27.44 -18.46
CA ILE A 536 11.13 27.93 -17.17
C ILE A 536 10.97 29.46 -17.17
N GLU A 537 11.95 30.20 -17.69
CA GLU A 537 11.88 31.66 -17.80
C GLU A 537 10.70 32.10 -18.67
N ALA A 538 10.42 31.40 -19.78
CA ALA A 538 9.23 31.65 -20.60
C ALA A 538 7.92 31.45 -19.82
N LEU A 539 7.80 30.36 -19.03
CA LEU A 539 6.61 30.11 -18.20
C LEU A 539 6.38 31.23 -17.17
N VAL A 540 7.46 31.72 -16.55
CA VAL A 540 7.37 32.80 -15.55
C VAL A 540 6.93 34.11 -16.19
N LEU A 541 7.40 34.41 -17.40
CA LEU A 541 6.98 35.58 -18.16
C LEU A 541 5.49 35.49 -18.54
N GLU A 542 4.98 34.31 -18.89
CA GLU A 542 3.55 34.10 -19.15
C GLU A 542 2.70 34.32 -17.90
N ASP A 543 3.15 33.84 -16.73
CA ASP A 543 2.47 34.00 -15.45
C ASP A 543 2.44 35.46 -14.94
N ALA A 544 3.39 36.29 -15.37
CA ALA A 544 3.47 37.71 -15.00
C ALA A 544 2.48 38.59 -15.79
N LYS A 545 2.29 38.31 -17.10
CA LYS A 545 1.40 39.08 -18.00
C LYS A 545 -0.01 39.35 -17.44
N PRO A 546 -0.77 38.36 -16.92
CA PRO A 546 -2.12 38.63 -16.43
C PRO A 546 -2.15 39.51 -15.17
N LYS A 547 -1.08 39.54 -14.37
CA LYS A 547 -1.01 40.41 -13.18
C LYS A 547 -0.76 41.86 -13.56
N ASP A 548 0.05 42.10 -14.58
CA ASP A 548 0.36 43.43 -15.07
C ASP A 548 -0.83 44.03 -15.83
N GLU A 549 -1.59 43.22 -16.58
CA GLU A 549 -2.86 43.65 -17.19
C GLU A 549 -3.91 44.05 -16.15
N ILE A 550 -4.02 43.33 -15.02
CA ILE A 550 -4.95 43.67 -13.94
C ILE A 550 -4.50 44.95 -13.22
N LYS A 551 -3.19 45.13 -12.99
CA LYS A 551 -2.65 46.36 -12.40
C LYS A 551 -2.88 47.57 -13.30
N ASN A 552 -2.59 47.45 -14.60
CA ASN A 552 -2.80 48.54 -15.56
C ASN A 552 -4.29 48.93 -15.63
N LYS A 553 -5.21 47.96 -15.61
CA LYS A 553 -6.66 48.23 -15.55
C LYS A 553 -7.11 48.91 -14.24
N LEU A 554 -6.50 48.55 -13.12
CA LEU A 554 -6.75 49.22 -11.83
C LEU A 554 -6.18 50.63 -11.78
N GLU A 555 -4.99 50.85 -12.35
CA GLU A 555 -4.38 52.18 -12.47
C GLU A 555 -5.16 53.08 -13.44
N GLU A 556 -5.65 52.56 -14.56
CA GLU A 556 -6.58 53.25 -15.47
C GLU A 556 -7.91 53.58 -14.79
N ALA A 557 -8.49 52.67 -14.00
CA ALA A 557 -9.71 52.92 -13.25
C ALA A 557 -9.54 53.99 -12.16
N LEU A 558 -8.37 54.04 -11.52
CA LEU A 558 -8.01 55.07 -10.54
C LEU A 558 -7.72 56.42 -11.18
N GLN A 559 -7.11 56.46 -12.36
CA GLN A 559 -6.91 57.70 -13.13
C GLN A 559 -8.25 58.27 -13.59
N ASN A 560 -9.14 57.43 -14.14
CA ASN A 560 -10.46 57.84 -14.58
C ASN A 560 -11.37 58.31 -13.43
N SER A 561 -11.22 57.75 -12.22
CA SER A 561 -11.97 58.25 -11.05
C SER A 561 -11.39 59.54 -10.48
N SER A 562 -10.10 59.83 -10.69
CA SER A 562 -9.47 61.09 -10.30
C SER A 562 -9.73 62.25 -11.27
N GLU A 563 -10.08 61.98 -12.53
CA GLU A 563 -10.47 63.02 -13.51
C GLU A 563 -11.97 63.37 -13.46
N GLN A 564 -12.79 62.59 -12.73
CA GLN A 564 -14.24 62.81 -12.58
C GLN A 564 -14.65 63.41 -11.22
N ALA A 565 -13.68 63.73 -10.35
CA ALA A 565 -13.88 64.48 -9.11
C ALA A 565 -13.32 65.90 -9.29
#